data_AF-A0AAV8WLA2-F1
#
_entry.id   AF-A0AAV8WLA2-F1
#
_cell.length_a   1.000
_cell.length_b   1.000
_cell.length_c   1.000
_cell.angle_alpha   90.00
_cell.angle_beta   90.00
_cell.angle_gamma   90.00
#
_symmetry.space_group_name_H-M   'P 1'
#
loop_
_entity.id
_entity.type
_entity.pdbx_description
1 polymer ?
#
loop_
_entity_poly.entity_id
_entity_poly.type
_entity_poly.pdbx_seq_one_letter_code
_entity_poly.pdbx_strand_id
1 'polypeptide(L)' 'MPVISYDSSRGGVSVITEKGDVTTSFLLIQHADISDSGKYSCSPSNADVASVRVHVLNGKFETKTNIAY' A
#
# COMPACT_ATOMS: atom_id res chain seq x y z
N MET A 1 -11.36 0.37 -11.36
CA MET A 1 -10.27 0.56 -10.38
C MET A 1 -9.39 -0.68 -10.44
N PRO A 2 -8.07 -0.55 -10.55
CA PRO A 2 -7.20 -1.71 -10.60
C PRO A 2 -7.23 -2.44 -9.25
N VAL A 3 -7.27 -3.77 -9.30
CA VAL A 3 -7.11 -4.62 -8.12
C VAL A 3 -5.59 -4.74 -7.89
N ILE A 4 -5.12 -4.32 -6.71
CA ILE A 4 -3.73 -4.51 -6.31
C ILE A 4 -3.67 -5.78 -5.47
N SER A 5 -2.94 -6.75 -5.99
CA SER A 5 -2.77 -8.10 -5.48
C SER A 5 -1.35 -8.58 -5.80
N TYR A 6 -0.98 -9.76 -5.29
CA TYR A 6 0.33 -10.36 -5.52
C TYR A 6 0.63 -10.64 -7.01
N ASP A 7 -0.40 -10.77 -7.85
CA ASP A 7 -0.34 -11.02 -9.29
C ASP A 7 -0.64 -9.76 -10.14
N SER A 8 -0.67 -8.58 -9.52
CA SER A 8 -0.99 -7.34 -10.20
C SER A 8 0.03 -6.97 -11.28
N SER A 9 -0.45 -6.57 -12.46
CA SER A 9 0.38 -6.06 -13.57
C SER A 9 0.95 -4.66 -13.30
N ARG A 10 0.64 -4.05 -12.15
CA ARG A 10 1.13 -2.71 -11.75
C ARG A 10 2.67 -2.65 -11.73
N GLY A 11 3.33 -3.76 -11.38
CA GLY A 11 4.77 -3.78 -11.13
C GLY A 11 5.16 -3.08 -9.82
N GLY A 12 6.32 -3.43 -9.26
CA GLY A 12 6.77 -2.89 -7.96
C GLY A 12 5.89 -3.31 -6.77
N VAL A 13 5.06 -4.34 -6.94
CA VAL A 13 4.29 -4.97 -5.87
C VAL A 13 4.98 -6.28 -5.49
N SER A 14 5.19 -6.49 -4.19
CA SER A 14 5.65 -7.78 -3.68
C SER A 14 4.88 -8.17 -2.43
N VAL A 15 4.72 -9.48 -2.23
CA VAL A 15 4.18 -10.02 -0.99
C VAL A 15 5.27 -10.83 -0.31
N ILE A 16 5.54 -10.50 0.95
CA ILE A 16 6.50 -11.21 1.79
C ILE A 16 5.68 -11.94 2.85
N THR A 17 5.86 -13.25 2.95
CA THR A 17 5.22 -14.06 3.98
C THR A 17 6.27 -14.52 4.97
N GLU A 18 6.15 -14.06 6.20
CA GLU A 18 6.96 -14.51 7.32
C GLU A 18 6.19 -15.58 8.08
N LYS A 19 6.77 -16.78 8.16
CA LYS A 19 6.19 -17.93 8.86
C LYS A 19 6.80 -18.03 10.25
N GLY A 20 5.94 -18.21 11.25
CA GLY A 20 6.27 -18.43 12.65
C GLY A 20 5.02 -18.88 13.41
N ASP A 21 5.03 -18.77 14.73
CA ASP A 21 3.84 -19.05 15.57
C ASP A 21 2.63 -18.22 15.12
N VAL A 22 2.89 -17.00 14.65
CA VAL A 22 1.95 -16.19 13.88
C VAL A 22 2.52 -15.99 12.49
N THR A 23 1.77 -16.41 11.47
CA THR A 23 2.14 -16.12 10.07
C THR A 23 1.71 -14.72 9.70
N THR A 24 2.64 -13.90 9.23
CA THR A 24 2.39 -12.51 8.84
C THR A 24 2.65 -12.33 7.35
N SER A 25 1.72 -11.66 6.66
CA SER A 25 1.85 -11.32 5.24
C SER A 25 2.01 -9.82 5.09
N PHE A 26 3.09 -9.39 4.44
CA PHE A 26 3.38 -8.00 4.13
C PHE A 26 3.17 -7.74 2.65
N LEU A 27 2.30 -6.79 2.32
CA LEU A 27 2.17 -6.25 0.97
C LEU A 27 3.05 -5.01 0.86
N LEU A 28 4.02 -5.03 -0.04
CA LEU A 28 4.91 -3.90 -0.33
C LEU A 28 4.58 -3.32 -1.70
N ILE A 29 4.37 -2.01 -1.76
CA ILE A 29 4.11 -1.26 -2.99
C ILE A 29 5.21 -0.19 -3.14
N GLN A 30 6.05 -0.33 -4.16
CA GLN A 30 7.14 0.59 -4.46
C GLN A 30 6.68 1.67 -5.43
N HIS A 31 7.22 2.88 -5.27
CA HIS A 31 6.85 4.05 -6.09
C HIS A 31 5.32 4.27 -6.10
N ALA A 32 4.72 4.35 -4.91
CA ALA A 32 3.27 4.48 -4.77
C ALA A 32 2.74 5.75 -5.47
N ASP A 33 1.63 5.61 -6.18
CA ASP A 33 0.92 6.70 -6.85
C ASP A 33 -0.49 6.86 -6.26
N ILE A 34 -1.14 8.00 -6.50
CA ILE A 34 -2.53 8.25 -6.07
C ILE A 34 -3.48 7.11 -6.49
N SER A 35 -3.25 6.52 -7.65
CA SER A 35 -4.02 5.38 -8.17
C SER A 35 -3.93 4.10 -7.33
N ASP A 36 -2.94 3.99 -6.44
CA ASP A 36 -2.82 2.89 -5.46
C ASP A 36 -3.72 3.09 -4.23
N SER A 37 -4.41 4.23 -4.10
CA SER A 37 -5.38 4.44 -3.02
C SER A 37 -6.57 3.47 -3.16
N GLY A 38 -7.02 2.88 -2.06
CA GLY A 38 -8.11 1.91 -2.12
C GLY A 38 -8.35 1.12 -0.85
N LYS A 39 -9.27 0.15 -0.92
CA LYS A 39 -9.50 -0.83 0.13
C LYS A 39 -8.61 -2.05 -0.14
N TYR A 40 -7.71 -2.33 0.79
CA TYR A 40 -6.84 -3.49 0.78
C TYR A 40 -7.43 -4.53 1.72
N SER A 41 -7.50 -5.79 1.28
CA SER A 41 -8.05 -6.89 2.07
C SER A 41 -7.04 -8.02 2.18
N CYS A 42 -6.87 -8.53 3.39
CA CYS A 42 -6.10 -9.74 3.66
C CYS A 42 -7.10 -10.89 3.86
N SER A 43 -6.98 -11.95 3.06
CA SER A 43 -7.88 -13.10 3.07
C SER A 43 -7.07 -14.39 3.24
N PRO A 44 -6.63 -14.73 4.46
CA PRO A 44 -5.94 -15.99 4.72
C PRO A 44 -6.89 -17.19 4.51
N SER A 45 -6.35 -18.39 4.27
CA SER A 45 -7.16 -19.59 4.00
C SER A 45 -7.81 -20.19 5.25
N ASN A 46 -7.39 -19.76 6.44
CA ASN A 46 -7.71 -20.38 7.73
C ASN A 46 -8.25 -19.39 8.78
N ALA A 47 -8.56 -18.15 8.39
CA ALA A 47 -9.10 -17.13 9.28
C ALA A 47 -9.97 -16.13 8.51
N ASP A 48 -10.69 -15.28 9.24
CA ASP A 48 -11.56 -14.27 8.66
C ASP A 48 -10.79 -13.22 7.85
N VAL A 49 -11.49 -12.63 6.87
CA VAL A 49 -10.96 -11.54 6.04
C VAL A 49 -10.87 -10.27 6.88
N ALA A 50 -9.69 -9.63 6.86
CA ALA A 50 -9.49 -8.30 7.40
C ALA A 50 -9.32 -7.27 6.28
N SER A 51 -9.67 -6.00 6.52
CA SER A 51 -9.50 -4.95 5.52
C SER A 51 -9.06 -3.62 6.11
N VAL A 52 -8.30 -2.86 5.33
CA VAL A 52 -7.84 -1.51 5.64
C VAL A 52 -8.08 -0.61 4.42
N ARG A 53 -8.29 0.69 4.65
CA ARG A 53 -8.35 1.69 3.58
C ARG A 53 -7.05 2.49 3.56
N VAL A 54 -6.41 2.54 2.41
CA VAL A 54 -5.15 3.26 2.17
C VAL A 54 -5.44 4.50 1.32
N HIS A 55 -4.82 5.61 1.70
CA HIS A 55 -4.85 6.88 0.98
C HIS A 55 -3.42 7.29 0.64
N VAL A 56 -3.09 7.35 -0.64
CA VAL A 56 -1.83 7.88 -1.15
C VAL A 56 -2.04 9.33 -1.53
N LEU A 57 -1.18 10.21 -1.01
CA LEU A 57 -1.29 11.66 -1.19
C LEU A 57 0.01 12.18 -1.80
N ASN A 58 -0.11 13.08 -2.78
CA ASN A 58 1.03 13.88 -3.22
C ASN A 58 1.27 14.97 -2.18
N GLY A 59 2.41 14.92 -1.49
CA GLY A 59 2.82 15.99 -0.60
C GLY A 59 3.02 17.28 -1.41
N LYS A 60 2.29 18.35 -1.10
CA LYS A 60 2.71 19.69 -1.51
C LYS A 60 3.96 20.03 -0.72
N PHE A 61 5.10 20.12 -1.38
CA PHE A 61 6.25 20.82 -0.83
C PHE A 61 5.91 22.32 -0.85
N GLU A 62 5.38 22.84 0.25
CA GLU A 62 5.26 24.28 0.46
C GLU A 62 6.69 24.82 0.65
N THR A 63 7.36 25.19 -0.44
CA THR A 63 8.56 26.03 -0.35
C THR A 63 8.13 27.36 0.24
N LYS A 64 8.27 27.52 1.56
CA LYS A 64 8.19 28.82 2.22
C LYS A 64 9.38 29.66 1.74
N THR A 65 9.21 30.31 0.60
CA THR A 65 10.11 31.37 0.15
C THR A 65 9.87 32.57 1.08
N ASN A 66 10.56 32.58 2.22
CA ASN A 66 10.71 33.79 3.00
C ASN A 66 11.67 34.72 2.26
N ILE A 67 11.18 35.40 1.22
CA ILE A 67 11.78 36.68 0.81
C ILE A 67 10.93 37.74 1.49
N ALA A 68 11.42 38.27 2.61
CA ALA A 68 11.00 39.56 3.11
C ALA A 68 12.06 40.58 2.67
N TYR A 69 11.59 41.65 2.03
CA TYR A 69 12.37 42.80 1.55
C TYR A 69 13.13 43.51 2.68
#